data_AF-A0AA87MKM0-F1
#
_entry.id   AF-A0AA87MKM0-F1
#
_cell.length_a   1.000
_cell.length_b   1.000
_cell.length_c   1.000
_cell.angle_alpha   90.00
_cell.angle_beta   90.00
_cell.angle_gamma   90.00
#
_symmetry.space_group_name_H-M   'P 1'
#
loop_
_entity.id
_entity.type
_entity.pdbx_description
1 polymer ?
#
loop_
_entity_poly.entity_id
_entity_poly.type
_entity_poly.pdbx_seq_one_letter_code
_entity_poly.pdbx_strand_id
1 'polypeptide(L)'
;MEPIEANNPDLVDRLRIRNKTRIEILLYINDFREQTTDPGLYKNLRIPDFEIRIGEACLSFLDRGNLFYYTHSVNDAERVLKYIQTKWNEEKKKGIDIPFSRYLQVASGRNHEAA
;
A
#
# COMPACT_ATOMS: atom_id res chain seq x y z
N MET A 1 8.72 6.34 -36.65
CA MET A 1 8.77 5.09 -35.85
C MET A 1 8.33 5.46 -34.46
N GLU A 2 7.10 5.13 -34.08
CA GLU A 2 6.72 5.26 -32.68
C GLU A 2 7.44 4.19 -31.85
N PRO A 3 7.91 4.51 -30.63
CA PRO A 3 8.61 3.53 -29.81
C PRO A 3 7.65 2.37 -29.49
N ILE A 4 8.13 1.15 -29.75
CA ILE A 4 7.43 -0.13 -29.59
C ILE A 4 6.90 -0.32 -28.14
N GLU A 5 7.46 0.44 -27.19
CA GLU A 5 7.09 0.47 -25.78
C GLU A 5 5.67 0.98 -25.50
N ALA A 6 5.10 1.83 -26.36
CA ALA A 6 3.78 2.42 -26.14
C ALA A 6 2.60 1.45 -26.35
N ASN A 7 2.82 0.32 -27.05
CA ASN A 7 1.76 -0.60 -27.49
C ASN A 7 1.62 -1.86 -26.62
N ASN A 8 2.37 -1.98 -25.52
CA ASN A 8 2.25 -3.13 -24.63
C ASN A 8 2.38 -2.72 -23.15
N PRO A 9 1.27 -2.42 -22.45
CA PRO A 9 1.29 -1.96 -21.06
C PRO A 9 1.96 -2.97 -20.12
N ASP A 10 1.90 -4.27 -20.45
CA ASP A 10 2.56 -5.36 -19.72
C ASP A 10 4.10 -5.25 -19.77
N LEU A 11 4.68 -4.78 -20.89
CA LEU A 11 6.12 -4.56 -21.01
C LEU A 11 6.58 -3.33 -20.21
N VAL A 12 5.78 -2.26 -20.22
CA VAL A 12 6.03 -1.05 -19.42
C VAL A 12 5.97 -1.36 -17.93
N ASP A 13 5.00 -2.16 -17.50
CA ASP A 13 4.86 -2.59 -16.10
C ASP A 13 6.03 -3.50 -15.68
N ARG A 14 6.44 -4.45 -16.51
CA ARG A 14 7.61 -5.30 -16.25
C ARG A 14 8.92 -4.50 -16.16
N LEU A 15 9.10 -3.49 -17.02
CA LEU A 15 10.27 -2.60 -16.97
C LEU A 15 10.26 -1.71 -15.71
N ARG A 16 9.09 -1.20 -15.31
CA ARG A 16 8.92 -0.42 -14.08
C ARG A 16 9.20 -1.23 -12.81
N ILE A 17 8.93 -2.54 -12.84
CA ILE A 17 9.15 -3.45 -11.70
C ILE A 17 10.62 -3.85 -11.55
N ARG A 18 11.40 -3.86 -12.64
CA ARG A 18 12.75 -4.45 -12.68
C ARG A 18 13.76 -3.80 -11.72
N ASN A 19 13.57 -2.53 -11.36
CA ASN A 19 14.44 -1.77 -10.47
C ASN A 19 13.77 -1.42 -9.12
N LYS A 20 12.61 -2.01 -8.82
CA LYS A 20 11.84 -1.70 -7.61
C LYS A 20 12.14 -2.65 -6.46
N THR A 21 12.19 -2.11 -5.25
CA THR A 21 12.29 -2.88 -4.01
C THR A 21 11.04 -3.73 -3.81
N ARG A 22 11.12 -4.79 -2.98
CA ARG A 22 9.98 -5.67 -2.69
C ARG A 22 8.74 -4.89 -2.22
N ILE A 23 8.93 -3.85 -1.42
CA ILE A 23 7.83 -3.02 -0.94
C ILE A 23 7.22 -2.20 -2.09
N GLU A 24 8.01 -1.62 -2.97
CA GLU A 24 7.46 -0.86 -4.10
C GLU A 24 6.69 -1.75 -5.08
N ILE A 25 7.12 -3.00 -5.27
CA ILE A 25 6.37 -3.99 -6.05
C ILE A 25 5.03 -4.29 -5.36
N LEU A 26 5.05 -4.54 -4.04
CA LEU A 26 3.84 -4.75 -3.25
C LEU A 26 2.88 -3.55 -3.37
N LEU A 27 3.39 -2.33 -3.32
CA LEU A 27 2.58 -1.13 -3.51
C LEU A 27 1.97 -1.09 -4.91
N TYR A 28 2.77 -1.35 -5.95
CA TYR A 28 2.31 -1.30 -7.33
C TYR A 28 1.14 -2.24 -7.62
N ILE A 29 1.22 -3.49 -7.14
CA ILE A 29 0.17 -4.51 -7.31
C ILE A 29 -1.09 -4.19 -6.50
N ASN A 30 -0.99 -3.34 -5.48
CA ASN A 30 -2.10 -2.88 -4.65
C ASN A 30 -2.62 -1.49 -5.09
N ASP A 31 -2.44 -1.15 -6.37
CA ASP A 31 -2.90 0.10 -7.01
C ASP A 31 -2.29 1.38 -6.40
N PHE A 32 -1.10 1.31 -5.81
CA PHE A 32 -0.38 2.51 -5.39
C PHE A 32 0.55 3.02 -6.49
N ARG A 33 0.67 4.35 -6.60
CA ARG A 33 1.64 5.02 -7.47
C ARG A 33 2.40 6.09 -6.68
N GLU A 34 3.68 6.20 -6.96
CA GLU A 34 4.53 7.22 -6.34
C GLU A 34 4.11 8.62 -6.78
N GLN A 35 4.11 9.56 -5.84
CA GLN A 35 3.82 10.96 -6.10
C GLN A 35 5.07 11.64 -6.66
N THR A 36 4.92 12.29 -7.82
CA THR A 36 6.04 12.92 -8.53
C THR A 36 6.70 14.07 -7.76
N THR A 37 5.95 14.75 -6.89
CA THR A 37 6.40 15.93 -6.14
C THR A 37 6.92 15.61 -4.74
N ASP A 38 6.77 14.38 -4.26
CA ASP A 38 7.16 13.96 -2.91
C ASP A 38 7.71 12.52 -2.97
N PRO A 39 9.01 12.36 -3.28
CA PRO A 39 9.63 11.05 -3.42
C PRO A 39 9.43 10.18 -2.19
N GLY A 40 9.10 8.90 -2.41
CA GLY A 40 8.80 7.96 -1.33
C GLY A 40 7.37 8.03 -0.79
N LEU A 41 6.55 8.99 -1.21
CA LEU A 41 5.11 9.01 -0.94
C LEU A 41 4.33 8.32 -2.06
N TYR A 42 3.50 7.35 -1.70
CA TYR A 42 2.69 6.56 -2.60
C TYR A 42 1.21 6.79 -2.33
N LYS A 43 0.42 7.03 -3.37
CA LYS A 43 -1.03 7.24 -3.27
C LYS A 43 -1.79 6.07 -3.87
N ASN A 44 -2.82 5.59 -3.18
CA ASN A 44 -3.70 4.57 -3.71
C ASN A 44 -4.65 5.18 -4.76
N LEU A 45 -4.77 4.51 -5.92
CA LEU A 45 -5.63 4.98 -7.01
C LEU A 45 -7.12 4.65 -6.79
N ARG A 46 -7.44 3.70 -5.92
CA ARG A 46 -8.82 3.20 -5.70
C ARG A 46 -9.41 3.60 -4.36
N ILE A 47 -8.57 3.68 -3.33
CA ILE A 47 -8.96 4.08 -1.98
C ILE A 47 -8.58 5.56 -1.82
N PRO A 48 -9.56 6.49 -1.79
CA PRO A 48 -9.28 7.91 -1.69
C PRO A 48 -8.45 8.24 -0.46
N ASP A 49 -7.57 9.24 -0.53
CA ASP A 49 -6.75 9.74 0.58
C ASP A 49 -5.90 8.69 1.32
N PHE A 50 -5.76 7.46 0.79
CA PHE A 50 -4.95 6.42 1.41
C PHE A 50 -3.54 6.46 0.82
N GLU A 51 -2.57 6.70 1.68
CA GLU A 51 -1.19 6.96 1.28
C GLU A 51 -0.23 6.07 2.08
N ILE A 52 0.90 5.73 1.47
CA ILE A 52 2.00 5.04 2.13
C ILE A 52 3.29 5.82 1.88
N ARG A 53 3.98 6.17 2.95
CA ARG A 53 5.32 6.75 2.87
C ARG A 53 6.36 5.69 3.19
N ILE A 54 7.29 5.47 2.27
CA ILE A 54 8.49 4.68 2.49
C ILE A 54 9.55 5.64 3.05
N GLY A 55 9.74 5.62 4.37
CA GLY A 55 10.85 6.33 5.01
C GLY A 55 12.10 5.47 5.10
N GLU A 56 13.21 6.06 5.53
CA GLU A 56 14.49 5.34 5.71
C GLU A 56 14.37 4.17 6.70
N ALA A 57 13.63 4.38 7.79
CA ALA A 57 13.52 3.39 8.86
C ALA A 57 12.22 2.56 8.79
N CYS A 58 11.11 3.12 8.30
CA CYS A 58 9.81 2.47 8.40
C CYS A 58 8.85 2.82 7.25
N LEU A 59 7.82 1.99 7.13
CA LEU A 59 6.66 2.23 6.28
C LEU A 59 5.58 2.89 7.11
N SER A 60 5.08 4.02 6.65
CA SER A 60 4.01 4.79 7.30
C SER A 60 2.74 4.76 6.46
N PHE A 61 1.62 4.39 7.08
CA PHE A 61 0.31 4.35 6.46
C PHE A 61 -0.49 5.58 6.90
N LEU A 62 -0.95 6.36 5.93
CA LEU A 62 -1.55 7.67 6.16
C LEU A 62 -2.97 7.73 5.60
N ASP A 63 -3.83 8.48 6.29
CA ASP A 63 -5.17 8.84 5.83
C ASP A 63 -5.29 10.37 5.83
N ARG A 64 -5.38 10.97 4.64
CA ARG A 64 -5.30 12.44 4.45
C ARG A 64 -4.05 13.03 5.11
N GLY A 65 -2.90 12.37 4.94
CA GLY A 65 -1.63 12.74 5.59
C GLY A 65 -1.50 12.39 7.07
N ASN A 66 -2.55 11.90 7.74
CA ASN A 66 -2.49 11.54 9.16
C ASN A 66 -2.01 10.10 9.35
N LEU A 67 -0.95 9.92 10.13
CA LEU A 67 -0.42 8.59 10.45
C LEU A 67 -1.42 7.79 11.29
N PHE A 68 -1.81 6.61 10.80
CA PHE A 68 -2.66 5.69 11.55
C PHE A 68 -2.01 4.33 11.80
N TYR A 69 -0.98 3.95 11.04
CA TYR A 69 -0.23 2.71 11.26
C TYR A 69 1.19 2.83 10.70
N TYR A 70 2.15 2.12 11.30
CA TYR A 70 3.52 2.04 10.78
C TYR A 70 4.12 0.67 11.07
N THR A 71 5.08 0.26 10.24
CA THR A 71 5.84 -0.99 10.45
C THR A 71 7.20 -0.95 9.77
N HIS A 72 8.13 -1.75 10.29
CA HIS A 72 9.43 -2.03 9.67
C HIS A 72 9.39 -3.32 8.83
N SER A 73 8.30 -4.10 8.93
CA SER A 73 8.15 -5.41 8.30
C SER A 73 7.30 -5.30 7.04
N VAL A 74 7.87 -5.69 5.90
CA VAL A 74 7.12 -5.80 4.63
C VAL A 74 5.98 -6.81 4.74
N ASN A 75 6.16 -7.89 5.53
CA ASN A 75 5.12 -8.90 5.71
C ASN A 75 3.93 -8.34 6.51
N ASP A 76 4.18 -7.50 7.50
CA ASP A 76 3.12 -6.86 8.28
C ASP A 76 2.38 -5.85 7.43
N ALA A 77 3.12 -5.08 6.61
CA ALA A 77 2.55 -4.15 5.65
C ALA A 77 1.63 -4.89 4.65
N GLU A 78 2.04 -6.04 4.14
CA GLU A 78 1.22 -6.87 3.23
C GLU A 78 -0.10 -7.33 3.89
N ARG A 79 -0.05 -7.81 5.14
CA ARG A 79 -1.26 -8.20 5.89
C ARG A 79 -2.20 -7.02 6.13
N VAL A 80 -1.65 -5.88 6.55
CA VAL A 80 -2.44 -4.68 6.82
C VAL A 80 -3.03 -4.11 5.54
N LEU A 81 -2.30 -4.10 4.43
CA LEU A 81 -2.80 -3.71 3.11
C LEU A 81 -4.01 -4.57 2.70
N LYS A 82 -3.87 -5.89 2.78
CA LYS A 82 -4.95 -6.82 2.45
C LYS A 82 -6.19 -6.58 3.31
N TYR A 83 -5.99 -6.38 4.62
CA TYR A 83 -7.08 -6.08 5.53
C TYR A 83 -7.80 -4.77 5.20
N ILE A 84 -7.06 -3.69 4.91
CA ILE A 84 -7.65 -2.41 4.52
C ILE A 84 -8.45 -2.55 3.22
N GLN A 85 -7.94 -3.28 2.23
CA GLN A 85 -8.67 -3.54 0.99
C GLN A 85 -9.99 -4.28 1.25
N THR A 86 -9.98 -5.31 2.09
CA THR A 86 -11.20 -6.01 2.51
C THR A 86 -12.19 -5.05 3.18
N LYS A 87 -11.73 -4.28 4.18
CA LYS A 87 -12.60 -3.32 4.90
C LYS A 87 -13.12 -2.18 4.02
N TRP A 88 -12.34 -1.74 3.05
CA TRP A 88 -12.79 -0.76 2.08
C TRP A 88 -13.86 -1.33 1.13
N ASN A 89 -13.69 -2.58 0.69
CA ASN A 89 -14.65 -3.21 -0.21
C ASN A 89 -15.98 -3.52 0.48
N GLU A 90 -15.94 -4.03 1.71
CA GLU A 90 -17.12 -4.46 2.47
C GLU A 90 -17.83 -3.31 3.20
N GLU A 91 -17.06 -2.46 3.89
CA GLU A 91 -17.61 -1.49 4.85
C GLU A 91 -17.30 -0.03 4.46
N LYS A 92 -16.51 0.20 3.41
CA LYS A 92 -15.98 1.54 3.05
C LYS A 92 -15.20 2.21 4.19
N LYS A 93 -14.56 1.40 5.06
CA LYS A 93 -13.73 1.88 6.17
C LYS A 93 -12.24 1.79 5.85
N LYS A 94 -11.47 2.77 6.33
CA LYS A 94 -10.00 2.81 6.26
C LYS A 94 -9.45 3.70 7.36
N GLY A 95 -8.12 3.70 7.52
CA GLY A 95 -7.43 4.64 8.40
C GLY A 95 -8.02 4.72 9.81
N ILE A 96 -8.45 5.92 10.19
CA ILE A 96 -8.96 6.21 11.54
C ILE A 96 -10.35 5.60 11.84
N ASP A 97 -11.09 5.17 10.81
CA ASP A 97 -12.38 4.48 10.99
C ASP A 97 -12.20 3.10 11.64
N ILE A 98 -10.97 2.58 11.64
CA ILE A 98 -10.59 1.29 12.18
C ILE A 98 -9.72 1.53 13.42
N PRO A 99 -10.06 0.94 14.58
CA PRO A 99 -9.25 1.10 15.78
C PRO A 99 -7.81 0.60 15.57
N PHE A 100 -6.83 1.37 16.05
CA PHE A 100 -5.40 1.04 15.90
C PHE A 100 -5.05 -0.38 16.36
N SER A 101 -5.68 -0.85 17.45
CA SER A 101 -5.49 -2.21 17.97
C SER A 101 -5.82 -3.31 16.97
N ARG A 102 -6.75 -3.08 16.03
CA ARG A 102 -7.05 -4.04 14.96
C ARG A 102 -5.90 -4.18 13.97
N TYR A 103 -5.21 -3.09 13.63
CA TYR A 103 -4.03 -3.16 12.78
C TYR A 103 -2.90 -3.97 13.44
N LEU A 104 -2.68 -3.79 14.75
CA LEU A 104 -1.70 -4.59 15.50
C LEU A 104 -2.05 -6.08 15.49
N GLN A 105 -3.33 -6.43 15.67
CA GLN A 105 -3.80 -7.81 15.62
C GLN A 105 -3.54 -8.44 14.24
N VAL A 106 -3.95 -7.76 13.17
CA VAL A 106 -3.73 -8.21 11.78
C VAL A 106 -2.25 -8.37 11.46
N ALA A 107 -1.42 -7.37 11.83
CA ALA A 107 0.02 -7.39 11.61
C ALA A 107 0.68 -8.60 12.29
N SER A 108 0.27 -8.91 13.53
CA SER A 108 0.80 -10.05 14.29
C SER A 108 0.50 -11.43 13.67
N GLY A 109 -0.33 -11.49 12.62
CA GLY A 109 -0.78 -12.75 12.02
C GLY A 109 -1.71 -13.54 12.92
N ARG A 110 -2.11 -12.99 14.07
CA ARG A 110 -3.18 -13.52 14.91
C ARG A 110 -4.49 -13.17 14.24
N ASN A 111 -4.95 -14.06 13.36
CA ASN A 111 -6.36 -14.11 13.02
C ASN A 111 -7.13 -14.46 14.30
N HIS A 112 -7.56 -13.44 15.03
CA HIS A 112 -8.66 -13.57 16.00
C HIS A 112 -10.01 -13.59 15.26
N GLU A 113 -10.09 -14.32 14.15
CA GLU A 113 -11.34 -14.96 13.77
C GLU A 113 -11.36 -16.29 14.50
N ALA A 114 -11.57 -16.21 15.82
CA ALA A 114 -11.92 -17.33 16.66
C ALA A 114 -13.29 -17.03 17.25
N ALA A 115 -14.32 -17.72 16.73
CA ALA A 115 -15.52 -18.23 17.39
C ALA A 115 -16.62 -18.48 16.34
#